data_AF-A0A956A113-F1
#
_entry.id   AF-A0A956A113-F1
#
_cell.length_a   1.000
_cell.length_b   1.000
_cell.length_c   1.000
_cell.angle_alpha   90.00
_cell.angle_beta   90.00
_cell.angle_gamma   90.00
#
_symmetry.space_group_name_H-M   'P 1'
#
loop_
_entity.id
_entity.type
_entity.pdbx_description
1 polymer ?
#
loop_
_entity_poly.entity_id
_entity_poly.type
_entity_poly.pdbx_seq_one_letter_code
_entity_poly.pdbx_strand_id
1 'polypeptide(L)'
;MERLAVYGTLRARFGRHRELGLEHALVPLGACRIAGRLVDLDAYPGLVPGDGLVEAELFGIRDARVLARIDAYEGYEPARPERSLFTRRWVRLARPSLGA
;
A
#
# COMPACT_ATOMS: atom_id res chain seq x y z
N MET A 1 7.15 -5.78 13.95
CA MET A 1 5.88 -6.10 13.27
C MET A 1 5.89 -5.44 11.91
N GLU A 2 5.67 -6.20 10.85
CA GLU A 2 5.58 -5.64 9.49
C GLU A 2 4.36 -4.75 9.34
N ARG A 3 4.48 -3.74 8.48
CA ARG A 3 3.46 -2.73 8.25
C ARG A 3 3.28 -2.51 6.76
N LEU A 4 2.05 -2.23 6.37
CA LEU A 4 1.67 -1.92 5.01
C LEU A 4 1.04 -0.53 4.99
N ALA A 5 1.50 0.33 4.09
CA ALA A 5 0.84 1.59 3.80
C ALA A 5 0.13 1.51 2.45
N VAL A 6 -1.15 1.88 2.41
CA VAL A 6 -1.98 1.86 1.19
C VAL A 6 -2.57 3.25 0.94
N TYR A 7 -2.48 3.74 -0.29
CA TYR A 7 -2.94 5.08 -0.67
C TYR A 7 -4.16 5.06 -1.60
N GLY A 8 -4.45 3.92 -2.24
CA GLY A 8 -5.53 3.76 -3.22
C GLY A 8 -6.70 2.92 -2.73
N THR A 9 -7.21 2.06 -3.61
CA THR A 9 -8.42 1.24 -3.43
C THR A 9 -8.33 0.22 -2.30
N LEU A 10 -7.13 -0.09 -1.80
CA LEU A 10 -6.93 -1.02 -0.68
C LEU A 10 -7.23 -0.42 0.71
N ARG A 11 -7.49 0.90 0.80
CA ARG A 11 -7.89 1.57 2.05
C ARG A 11 -9.22 1.01 2.58
N ALA A 12 -9.39 0.98 3.89
CA ALA A 12 -10.50 0.27 4.55
C ALA A 12 -11.89 0.76 4.12
N ARG A 13 -12.01 2.04 3.72
CA ARG A 13 -13.26 2.65 3.25
C ARG A 13 -13.74 2.15 1.89
N PHE A 14 -12.90 1.48 1.11
CA PHE A 14 -13.24 1.03 -0.24
C PHE A 14 -13.61 -0.46 -0.25
N GLY A 15 -14.55 -0.83 -1.12
CA GLY A 15 -15.07 -2.21 -1.20
C GLY A 15 -14.00 -3.27 -1.44
N ARG A 16 -12.94 -2.93 -2.18
CA ARG A 16 -11.80 -3.83 -2.47
C ARG A 16 -11.12 -4.35 -1.22
N HIS A 17 -11.07 -3.58 -0.13
CA HIS A 17 -10.49 -4.04 1.14
C HIS A 17 -11.22 -5.29 1.67
N ARG A 18 -12.56 -5.26 1.63
CA ARG A 18 -13.41 -6.38 2.08
C ARG A 18 -13.48 -7.51 1.07
N GLU A 19 -13.56 -7.19 -0.22
CA GLU A 19 -13.56 -8.21 -1.29
C GLU A 19 -12.29 -9.07 -1.26
N LEU A 20 -11.15 -8.44 -0.96
CA LEU A 20 -9.87 -9.10 -0.74
C LEU A 20 -9.67 -9.55 0.70
N GLY A 21 -10.73 -9.60 1.52
CA GLY A 21 -10.73 -10.08 2.91
C GLY A 21 -9.53 -9.63 3.73
N LEU A 22 -9.12 -8.37 3.59
CA LEU A 22 -7.92 -7.82 4.21
C LEU A 22 -8.13 -7.56 5.71
N GLU A 23 -9.37 -7.36 6.14
CA GLU A 23 -9.78 -7.09 7.52
C GLU A 23 -9.39 -8.22 8.49
N HIS A 24 -9.20 -9.44 7.99
CA HIS A 24 -8.79 -10.59 8.78
C HIS A 24 -7.27 -10.65 9.01
N ALA A 25 -6.50 -9.97 8.17
CA ALA A 25 -5.03 -10.05 8.16
C ALA A 25 -4.34 -8.71 8.44
N LEU A 26 -5.06 -7.59 8.32
CA LEU A 26 -4.56 -6.24 8.54
C LEU A 26 -5.23 -5.62 9.77
N VAL A 27 -4.41 -4.95 10.60
CA VAL A 27 -4.90 -4.16 11.74
C VAL A 27 -4.71 -2.68 11.43
N PRO A 28 -5.77 -1.86 11.46
CA PRO A 28 -5.63 -0.42 11.23
C PRO A 28 -4.74 0.20 12.31
N LEU A 29 -3.73 0.94 11.88
CA LEU A 29 -2.83 1.73 12.75
C LEU A 29 -3.06 3.24 12.59
N GLY A 30 -3.93 3.65 11.66
CA GLY A 30 -4.33 5.04 11.44
C GLY A 30 -3.80 5.62 10.13
N ALA A 31 -3.92 6.94 9.97
CA ALA A 31 -3.44 7.64 8.79
C ALA A 31 -1.91 7.78 8.78
N CYS A 32 -1.31 7.79 7.59
CA CYS A 32 0.09 8.08 7.39
C CYS A 32 0.34 8.92 6.13
N ARG A 33 1.54 9.48 6.01
CA ARG A 33 1.98 10.24 4.84
C ARG A 33 3.30 9.69 4.32
N ILE A 34 3.40 9.54 3.00
CA ILE A 34 4.59 9.07 2.30
C ILE A 34 5.08 10.19 1.37
N ALA A 35 6.39 10.39 1.28
CA ALA A 35 6.95 11.33 0.31
C ALA A 35 6.77 10.81 -1.11
N GLY A 36 6.29 11.67 -2.01
CA GLY A 36 6.03 11.31 -3.40
C GLY A 36 4.88 12.10 -4.00
N ARG A 37 4.54 11.71 -5.23
CA ARG A 37 3.38 12.25 -5.96
C ARG A 37 2.56 11.12 -6.57
N LEU A 38 1.27 11.37 -6.76
CA LEU A 38 0.40 10.48 -7.49
C LEU A 38 0.45 10.83 -8.99
N VAL A 39 0.57 9.80 -9.83
CA VAL A 39 0.37 9.87 -11.28
C VAL A 39 -0.94 9.19 -11.63
N ASP A 40 -1.62 9.69 -12.66
CA ASP A 40 -2.85 9.08 -13.15
C ASP A 40 -2.50 7.85 -14.03
N LEU A 41 -3.08 6.69 -13.70
CA LEU A 41 -2.99 5.46 -14.52
C LEU A 41 -4.41 5.06 -14.98
N ASP A 42 -5.26 6.05 -15.22
CA ASP A 42 -6.67 5.97 -15.57
C ASP A 42 -7.54 5.40 -14.44
N ALA A 43 -7.50 4.08 -14.24
CA ALA A 43 -8.40 3.40 -13.30
C ALA A 43 -7.96 3.52 -11.83
N TYR A 44 -6.70 3.86 -11.60
CA TYR A 44 -6.10 3.95 -10.26
C TYR A 44 -4.88 4.89 -10.28
N PRO A 45 -4.56 5.57 -9.17
CA PRO A 45 -3.36 6.39 -9.10
C PRO A 45 -2.10 5.55 -8.83
N GLY A 46 -0.98 5.91 -9.44
CA GLY A 46 0.36 5.39 -9.16
C GLY A 46 1.13 6.27 -8.18
N LEU A 47 1.72 5.71 -7.13
CA LEU A 47 2.66 6.45 -6.28
C LEU A 47 4.08 6.36 -6.86
N VAL A 48 4.67 7.51 -7.19
CA VAL A 48 6.07 7.60 -7.63
C VAL A 48 6.88 8.52 -6.72
N PRO A 49 8.21 8.31 -6.59
CA PRO A 49 9.08 9.25 -5.89
C PRO A 49 8.98 10.66 -6.48
N GLY A 50 9.04 11.67 -5.63
CA GLY A 50 8.99 13.07 -6.04
C GLY A 50 8.68 13.99 -4.86
N ASP A 51 8.65 15.28 -5.15
CA ASP A 51 8.31 16.31 -4.17
C ASP A 51 6.81 16.28 -3.89
N GLY A 52 6.45 16.18 -2.61
CA GLY A 52 5.07 16.11 -2.16
C GLY A 52 4.85 15.11 -1.03
N LEU A 53 3.62 15.10 -0.52
CA LEU A 53 3.16 14.16 0.50
C LEU A 53 1.86 13.52 0.03
N VAL A 54 1.84 12.19 0.00
CA VAL A 54 0.65 11.39 -0.32
C VAL A 54 0.03 10.88 0.96
N GLU A 55 -1.26 11.17 1.13
CA GLU A 55 -2.08 10.63 2.22
C GLU A 55 -2.37 9.15 2.00
N ALA A 56 -2.06 8.35 3.02
CA ALA A 56 -2.21 6.90 3.01
C ALA A 56 -2.82 6.42 4.33
N GLU A 57 -3.15 5.14 4.38
CA GLU A 57 -3.61 4.43 5.56
C GLU A 57 -2.58 3.36 5.92
N LEU A 58 -2.20 3.32 7.21
CA LEU A 58 -1.20 2.42 7.74
C LEU A 58 -1.89 1.23 8.41
N PHE A 59 -1.42 0.03 8.08
CA PHE A 59 -1.87 -1.21 8.68
C PHE A 59 -0.69 -1.98 9.26
N GLY A 60 -0.92 -2.67 10.38
CA GLY A 60 -0.05 -3.74 10.85
C GLY A 60 -0.45 -5.05 10.19
N ILE A 61 0.53 -5.82 9.71
CA ILE A 61 0.28 -7.13 9.11
C ILE A 61 0.26 -8.18 10.23
N ARG A 62 -0.90 -8.81 10.46
CA ARG A 62 -1.06 -9.95 11.38
C ARG A 62 -0.74 -11.28 10.70
N ASP A 63 -1.07 -11.40 9.42
CA ASP A 63 -0.83 -12.60 8.62
C ASP A 63 -0.18 -12.22 7.29
N ALA A 64 1.12 -12.52 7.14
CA ALA A 64 1.90 -12.16 5.96
C ALA A 64 1.41 -12.83 4.67
N ARG A 65 0.62 -13.92 4.75
CA ARG A 65 0.02 -14.56 3.56
C ARG A 65 -0.91 -13.63 2.79
N VAL A 66 -1.43 -12.57 3.44
CA VAL A 66 -2.23 -11.54 2.76
C VAL A 66 -1.47 -10.83 1.65
N LEU A 67 -0.14 -10.74 1.76
CA LEU A 67 0.68 -10.06 0.76
C LEU A 67 0.54 -10.71 -0.61
N ALA A 68 0.43 -12.03 -0.72
CA ALA A 68 0.22 -12.70 -2.00
C ALA A 68 -1.12 -12.31 -2.67
N ARG A 69 -2.17 -12.05 -1.88
CA ARG A 69 -3.47 -11.60 -2.39
C ARG A 69 -3.41 -10.16 -2.88
N ILE A 70 -2.70 -9.32 -2.14
CA ILE A 70 -2.45 -7.92 -2.51
C ILE A 70 -1.60 -7.86 -3.77
N ASP A 71 -0.52 -8.63 -3.82
CA ASP A 71 0.39 -8.72 -4.97
C ASP A 71 -0.37 -9.18 -6.23
N ALA A 72 -1.26 -10.17 -6.11
CA ALA A 72 -2.11 -10.63 -7.22
C ALA A 72 -3.11 -9.56 -7.69
N TYR A 73 -3.70 -8.79 -6.78
CA TYR A 73 -4.63 -7.71 -7.12
C TYR A 73 -3.92 -6.51 -7.78
N GLU A 74 -2.74 -6.13 -7.26
CA GLU A 74 -1.93 -5.01 -7.74
C GLU A 74 -1.05 -5.38 -8.94
N GLY A 75 -1.14 -6.62 -9.44
CA GLY A 75 -0.35 -7.09 -10.59
C GLY A 75 1.15 -7.08 -10.35
N TYR A 76 1.60 -7.37 -9.13
CA TYR A 76 3.01 -7.48 -8.79
C TYR A 76 3.55 -8.88 -9.10
N GLU A 77 4.54 -8.96 -10.00
CA GLU A 77 5.30 -10.17 -10.33
C GLU A 77 6.72 -10.09 -9.72
N PRO A 78 7.00 -10.73 -8.57
CA PRO A 78 8.31 -10.62 -7.90
C PRO A 78 9.49 -11.10 -8.75
N ALA A 79 9.26 -12.06 -9.65
CA ALA A 79 10.29 -12.59 -10.54
C ALA A 79 10.55 -11.71 -11.76
N ARG A 80 9.62 -10.78 -12.08
CA ARG A 80 9.68 -9.86 -13.21
C ARG A 80 9.11 -8.49 -12.83
N PRO A 81 9.77 -7.74 -11.92
CA PRO A 81 9.26 -6.47 -11.43
C PRO A 81 9.00 -5.44 -12.55
N GLU A 82 9.73 -5.53 -13.66
CA GLU A 82 9.57 -4.68 -14.85
C GLU A 82 8.25 -4.91 -15.60
N ARG A 83 7.60 -6.06 -15.40
CA ARG A 83 6.27 -6.37 -15.94
C ARG A 83 5.14 -6.05 -14.96
N SER A 84 5.49 -5.64 -13.74
CA SER A 84 4.50 -5.39 -12.69
C SER A 84 3.77 -4.08 -12.92
N LEU A 85 2.48 -4.08 -12.63
CA LEU A 85 1.67 -2.85 -12.65
C LEU A 85 2.05 -1.95 -11.46
N PHE A 86 2.13 -2.53 -10.27
CA PHE A 86 2.70 -1.90 -9.09
C PHE A 86 3.82 -2.75 -8.51
N THR A 87 4.83 -2.09 -7.92
CA THR A 87 5.91 -2.76 -7.19
C THR A 87 5.78 -2.51 -5.70
N ARG A 88 5.97 -3.54 -4.86
CA ARG A 88 6.06 -3.35 -3.41
C ARG A 88 7.41 -2.71 -3.06
N ARG A 89 7.40 -1.60 -2.32
CA ARG A 89 8.62 -0.93 -1.86
C ARG A 89 8.63 -0.71 -0.35
N TRP A 90 9.82 -0.83 0.23
CA TRP A 90 10.08 -0.28 1.55
C TRP A 90 10.20 1.24 1.43
N VAL A 91 9.40 1.95 2.22
CA VAL A 91 9.39 3.41 2.25
C VAL A 91 9.51 3.89 3.69
N ARG A 92 10.12 5.05 3.87
CA ARG A 92 10.08 5.78 5.14
C ARG A 92 8.81 6.62 5.17
N LEU A 93 8.06 6.53 6.26
CA LEU A 93 6.92 7.42 6.47
C LEU A 93 7.43 8.84 6.75
N ALA A 94 6.81 9.82 6.09
CA ALA A 94 6.99 11.22 6.45
C ALA A 94 6.24 11.52 7.76
N ARG A 95 5.06 10.94 7.95
CA ARG A 95 4.28 10.97 9.21
C ARG A 95 3.44 9.69 9.38
N PRO A 96 3.21 9.19 10.61
CA PRO A 96 4.00 9.52 11.79
C PRO A 96 5.47 9.11 11.59
N SER A 97 6.37 9.81 12.27
CA SER A 97 7.74 9.35 12.43
C SER A 97 7.70 8.09 13.29
N LEU A 98 7.73 6.91 12.65
CA LEU A 98 8.00 5.67 13.36
C LEU A 98 9.49 5.71 13.69
N GLY A 99 9.83 5.78 14.98
CA GLY A 99 11.21 5.84 15.45
C GLY A 99 12.07 4.72 14.86
N ALA A 100 13.37 4.99 14.72
CA ALA A 100 14.37 4.05 14.26
C ALA A 100 14.41 2.78 15.13
#